data_AF-A0A346SG24-F1
#
_entry.id   AF-A0A346SG24-F1
#
_cell.length_a   1.000
_cell.length_b   1.000
_cell.length_c   1.000
_cell.angle_alpha   90.00
_cell.angle_beta   90.00
_cell.angle_gamma   90.00
#
_symmetry.space_group_name_H-M   'P 1'
#
loop_
_entity.id
_entity.type
_entity.pdbx_description
1 polymer ?
#
loop_
_entity_poly.entity_id
_entity_poly.type
_entity_poly.pdbx_seq_one_letter_code
_entity_poly.pdbx_strand_id
1 'polypeptide(L)'
;MGLLGQPLGYYDYLTFVALILLLAAVMALFLFLMGLPGRIAIKRNHPHAEAVKIMGWMGFLAVVPWVHAFMWAFHDGVTVDIRRGPDEEKDAIRDEINRLGGDVRPEYQDRLDTDGTQQS
;
A
#
# COMPACT_ATOMS: atom_id res chain seq x y z
N MET A 1 -43.18 7.41 11.84
CA MET A 1 -43.28 6.50 10.68
C MET A 1 -42.71 5.16 11.12
N GLY A 2 -43.52 4.11 11.16
CA GLY A 2 -43.12 2.78 11.65
C GLY A 2 -42.60 1.90 10.53
N LEU A 3 -41.75 0.92 10.87
CA LEU A 3 -41.27 -0.10 9.94
C LEU A 3 -42.26 -1.27 9.96
N LEU A 4 -42.80 -1.68 8.80
CA LEU A 4 -43.72 -2.83 8.67
C LEU A 4 -44.93 -2.82 9.63
N GLY A 5 -45.42 -1.62 10.01
CA GLY A 5 -46.57 -1.45 10.91
C GLY A 5 -46.25 -1.48 12.41
N GLN A 6 -44.97 -1.62 12.80
CA GLN A 6 -44.51 -1.54 14.19
C GLN A 6 -43.88 -0.16 14.47
N PRO A 7 -44.11 0.45 15.65
CA PRO A 7 -43.43 1.68 16.04
C PRO A 7 -41.93 1.40 16.26
N LEU A 8 -41.08 2.30 15.76
CA LEU A 8 -39.63 2.19 15.92
C LEU A 8 -39.25 2.33 17.39
N GLY A 9 -38.70 1.25 17.96
CA GLY A 9 -38.23 1.20 19.33
C GLY A 9 -36.78 1.64 19.46
N TYR A 10 -36.33 1.85 20.70
CA TYR A 10 -34.93 2.20 20.99
C TYR A 10 -33.93 1.15 20.45
N TYR A 11 -34.30 -0.13 20.49
CA TYR A 11 -33.49 -1.23 19.95
C TYR A 11 -33.34 -1.17 18.43
N ASP A 12 -34.33 -0.66 17.70
CA ASP A 12 -34.24 -0.50 16.24
C ASP A 12 -33.18 0.54 15.88
N TYR A 13 -33.19 1.68 16.58
CA TYR A 13 -32.17 2.72 16.41
C TYR A 13 -30.76 2.23 16.75
N LEU A 14 -30.60 1.48 17.85
CA LEU A 14 -29.32 0.85 18.17
C LEU A 14 -28.86 -0.10 17.06
N THR A 15 -29.78 -0.90 16.52
CA THR A 15 -29.47 -1.85 15.44
C THR A 15 -29.02 -1.12 14.18
N PHE A 16 -29.67 -0.01 13.80
CA PHE A 16 -29.24 0.80 12.66
C PHE A 16 -27.85 1.41 12.87
N VAL A 17 -27.56 1.94 14.05
CA VAL A 17 -26.21 2.46 14.37
C VAL A 17 -25.17 1.33 14.28
N ALA A 18 -25.46 0.17 14.88
CA ALA A 18 -24.57 -0.98 14.81
C ALA A 18 -24.35 -1.45 13.36
N LEU A 19 -25.38 -1.47 12.52
CA LEU A 19 -25.28 -1.80 11.10
C LEU A 19 -24.42 -0.79 10.32
N ILE A 20 -24.57 0.50 10.58
CA ILE A 20 -23.75 1.55 9.95
C ILE A 20 -22.28 1.37 10.36
N LEU A 21 -22.01 1.13 11.65
CA LEU A 21 -20.64 0.90 12.13
C LEU A 21 -20.04 -0.37 11.55
N LEU A 22 -20.81 -1.45 11.47
CA LEU A 22 -20.39 -2.71 10.84
C LEU A 22 -20.05 -2.49 9.36
N LEU A 23 -20.91 -1.77 8.62
CA LEU A 23 -20.67 -1.46 7.22
C LEU A 23 -19.41 -0.60 7.05
N ALA A 24 -19.21 0.41 7.91
CA ALA A 24 -18.01 1.23 7.90
C ALA A 24 -16.74 0.42 8.19
N ALA A 25 -16.79 -0.51 9.16
CA ALA A 25 -15.67 -1.39 9.50
C ALA A 25 -15.33 -2.33 8.34
N VAL A 26 -16.34 -2.93 7.70
CA VAL A 26 -16.16 -3.77 6.52
C VAL A 26 -15.57 -2.97 5.36
N MET A 27 -16.06 -1.75 5.10
CA MET A 27 -15.51 -0.87 4.07
C MET A 27 -14.06 -0.50 4.35
N ALA A 28 -13.72 -0.15 5.60
CA ALA A 28 -12.36 0.14 6.00
C ALA A 28 -11.42 -1.07 5.79
N LEU A 29 -11.89 -2.28 6.12
CA LEU A 29 -11.15 -3.51 5.85
C LEU A 29 -10.91 -3.72 4.36
N PHE A 30 -11.91 -3.47 3.51
CA PHE A 30 -11.75 -3.56 2.06
C PHE A 30 -10.72 -2.58 1.51
N LEU A 31 -10.79 -1.31 1.91
CA LEU A 31 -9.82 -0.29 1.50
C LEU A 31 -8.39 -0.65 1.96
N PHE A 32 -8.28 -1.21 3.16
CA PHE A 32 -6.99 -1.68 3.70
C PHE A 32 -6.42 -2.85 2.88
N LEU A 33 -7.23 -3.86 2.56
CA LEU A 33 -6.79 -5.02 1.78
C LEU A 33 -6.44 -4.63 0.34
N MET A 34 -7.24 -3.78 -0.29
CA MET A 34 -7.03 -3.28 -1.66
C MET A 34 -5.65 -2.62 -1.82
N GLY A 35 -5.26 -1.75 -0.88
CA GLY A 35 -3.96 -1.06 -0.91
C GLY A 35 -2.78 -1.86 -0.35
N LEU A 36 -3.00 -3.06 0.18
CA LEU A 36 -1.98 -3.85 0.87
C LEU A 36 -0.75 -4.21 0.01
N PRO A 37 -0.88 -4.74 -1.23
CA PRO A 37 0.30 -5.12 -2.03
C PRO A 37 1.23 -3.94 -2.33
N GLY A 38 0.66 -2.76 -2.63
CA GLY A 38 1.45 -1.54 -2.86
C GLY A 38 2.24 -1.11 -1.62
N ARG A 39 1.61 -1.16 -0.43
CA ARG A 39 2.30 -0.83 0.83
C ARG A 39 3.45 -1.79 1.13
N ILE A 40 3.31 -3.06 0.78
CA ILE A 40 4.37 -4.06 0.95
C ILE A 40 5.53 -3.79 -0.01
N ALA A 41 5.24 -3.48 -1.28
CA ALA A 41 6.27 -3.15 -2.26
C ALA A 41 7.08 -1.91 -1.87
N ILE A 42 6.43 -0.87 -1.35
CA ILE A 42 7.09 0.35 -0.86
C ILE A 42 8.01 0.01 0.33
N LYS A 43 7.51 -0.74 1.32
CA LYS A 43 8.33 -1.16 2.48
C LYS A 43 9.54 -2.00 2.07
N ARG A 44 9.41 -2.79 1.00
CA ARG A 44 10.49 -3.59 0.44
C ARG A 44 11.31 -2.85 -0.60
N ASN A 45 11.18 -1.52 -0.77
CA ASN A 45 11.97 -0.77 -1.74
C ASN A 45 12.00 -1.42 -3.14
N HIS A 46 10.84 -1.92 -3.60
CA HIS A 46 10.74 -2.62 -4.87
C HIS A 46 10.97 -1.64 -6.04
N PRO A 47 11.72 -2.00 -7.11
CA PRO A 47 12.05 -1.07 -8.21
C PRO A 47 10.84 -0.56 -8.99
N HIS A 48 9.70 -1.24 -8.84
CA HIS A 48 8.44 -0.90 -9.49
C HIS A 48 7.33 -0.78 -8.44
N ALA A 49 7.64 -0.15 -7.31
CA ALA A 49 6.70 0.02 -6.21
C ALA A 49 5.43 0.79 -6.64
N GLU A 50 5.57 1.79 -7.51
CA GLU A 50 4.42 2.52 -8.05
C GLU A 50 3.50 1.63 -8.90
N ALA A 51 4.06 0.78 -9.75
CA ALA A 51 3.29 -0.13 -10.59
C ALA A 51 2.51 -1.15 -9.74
N VAL A 52 3.14 -1.73 -8.72
CA VAL A 52 2.47 -2.64 -7.76
C VAL A 52 1.35 -1.91 -7.02
N LYS A 53 1.57 -0.65 -6.62
CA LYS A 53 0.55 0.17 -5.96
C LYS A 53 -0.67 0.34 -6.87
N ILE A 54 -0.47 0.73 -8.12
CA ILE A 54 -1.57 0.91 -9.08
C ILE A 54 -2.26 -0.43 -9.36
N MET A 55 -1.51 -1.52 -9.52
CA MET A 55 -2.08 -2.86 -9.77
C MET A 55 -2.89 -3.38 -8.58
N GLY A 56 -2.49 -3.06 -7.35
CA GLY A 56 -3.30 -3.35 -6.15
C GLY A 56 -4.65 -2.62 -6.16
N TRP A 57 -4.64 -1.32 -6.46
CA TRP A 57 -5.86 -0.53 -6.52
C TRP A 57 -6.75 -0.86 -7.73
N MET A 58 -6.18 -1.05 -8.92
CA MET A 58 -6.98 -1.36 -10.12
C MET A 58 -7.37 -2.84 -10.21
N GLY A 59 -6.49 -3.73 -9.73
CA GLY A 59 -6.65 -5.19 -9.82
C GLY A 59 -7.66 -5.79 -8.86
N PHE A 60 -8.09 -5.03 -7.85
CA PHE A 60 -9.08 -5.49 -6.88
C PHE A 60 -10.43 -5.82 -7.52
N LEU A 61 -10.80 -5.12 -8.60
CA LEU A 61 -12.05 -5.37 -9.33
C LEU A 61 -12.14 -6.78 -9.92
N ALA A 62 -11.00 -7.44 -10.19
CA ALA A 62 -10.94 -8.75 -10.82
C ALA A 62 -10.33 -9.84 -9.93
N VAL A 63 -9.95 -9.54 -8.68
CA VAL A 63 -9.28 -10.41 -7.68
C VAL A 63 -7.96 -11.04 -8.14
N VAL A 64 -7.94 -11.70 -9.29
CA VAL A 64 -6.76 -12.30 -9.93
C VAL A 64 -5.62 -11.29 -10.10
N PRO A 65 -5.82 -10.08 -10.65
CA PRO A 65 -4.72 -9.13 -10.78
C PRO A 65 -4.26 -8.59 -9.41
N TRP A 66 -5.15 -8.51 -8.42
CA TRP A 66 -4.79 -8.14 -7.05
C TRP A 66 -3.88 -9.19 -6.40
N VAL A 67 -4.20 -10.48 -6.53
CA VAL A 67 -3.33 -11.58 -6.05
C VAL A 67 -1.99 -11.57 -6.79
N HIS A 68 -1.99 -11.30 -8.10
CA HIS A 68 -0.74 -11.17 -8.87
C HIS A 68 0.11 -9.99 -8.37
N ALA A 69 -0.49 -8.83 -8.12
CA ALA A 69 0.20 -7.68 -7.53
C ALA A 69 0.80 -8.04 -6.17
N PHE A 70 0.07 -8.82 -5.36
CA PHE A 70 0.54 -9.31 -4.08
C PHE A 70 1.75 -10.24 -4.22
N MET A 71 1.68 -11.22 -5.13
CA MET A 71 2.79 -12.11 -5.42
C MET A 71 4.03 -11.33 -5.88
N TRP A 72 3.85 -10.36 -6.78
CA TRP A 72 4.94 -9.55 -7.30
C TRP A 72 5.53 -8.60 -6.25
N ALA A 73 4.73 -8.12 -5.28
CA ALA A 73 5.24 -7.36 -4.14
C ALA A 73 6.24 -8.15 -3.28
N PHE A 74 6.15 -9.49 -3.27
CA PHE A 74 7.07 -10.39 -2.55
C PHE A 74 8.21 -10.92 -3.41
N HIS A 75 8.06 -10.93 -4.74
CA HIS A 75 9.14 -11.24 -5.65
C HIS A 75 10.27 -10.21 -5.49
N ASP A 76 11.52 -10.65 -5.59
CA ASP A 76 12.66 -9.73 -5.61
C ASP A 76 12.76 -9.14 -7.02
N GLY A 77 12.28 -7.91 -7.17
CA GLY A 77 12.53 -7.11 -8.36
C GLY A 77 13.98 -6.65 -8.32
N VAL A 78 14.85 -7.30 -9.06
CA VAL A 78 16.17 -6.75 -9.39
C VAL A 78 16.07 -6.27 -10.82
N THR A 79 16.07 -4.95 -11.00
CA THR A 79 16.24 -4.32 -12.30
C THR A 79 17.73 -4.13 -12.53
N VAL A 80 18.23 -4.56 -13.69
CA VAL A 80 19.59 -4.27 -14.14
C VAL A 80 19.48 -3.71 -15.54
N ASP A 81 19.56 -2.39 -15.65
CA ASP A 81 19.69 -1.68 -16.90
C ASP A 81 21.16 -1.61 -17.30
N ILE A 82 21.51 -2.23 -18.43
CA ILE A 82 22.89 -2.25 -18.95
C ILE A 82 23.41 -0.84 -19.25
N ARG A 83 22.50 0.12 -19.49
CA ARG A 83 22.85 1.52 -19.79
C ARG A 83 23.03 2.37 -18.54
N ARG A 84 22.56 1.89 -17.39
CA ARG A 84 22.52 2.63 -16.14
C ARG A 84 23.44 1.94 -15.14
N GLY A 85 24.30 2.71 -14.48
CA GLY A 85 25.16 2.13 -13.45
C GLY A 85 24.32 1.58 -12.29
N PRO A 86 24.81 0.57 -11.55
CA PRO A 86 24.10 0.03 -10.39
C PRO A 86 23.86 1.10 -9.30
N ASP A 87 24.69 2.13 -9.23
CA ASP A 87 24.51 3.25 -8.30
C ASP A 87 23.38 4.19 -8.76
N GLU A 88 23.32 4.52 -10.06
CA GLU A 88 22.25 5.33 -10.63
C GLU A 88 20.87 4.66 -10.52
N GLU A 89 20.81 3.32 -10.57
CA GLU A 89 19.57 2.58 -10.32
C GLU A 89 19.12 2.66 -8.86
N LYS A 90 20.06 2.56 -7.91
CA LYS A 90 19.76 2.71 -6.48
C LYS A 90 19.22 4.11 -6.17
N ASP A 91 19.81 5.14 -6.77
CA ASP A 91 19.35 6.52 -6.65
C ASP A 91 17.92 6.67 -7.17
N ALA A 92 17.62 6.08 -8.33
CA ALA A 92 16.27 6.11 -8.89
C ALA A 92 15.23 5.40 -8.01
N ILE A 93 15.58 4.24 -7.44
CA ILE A 93 14.72 3.50 -6.51
C ILE A 93 14.51 4.33 -5.24
N ARG A 94 15.57 4.90 -4.69
CA ARG A 94 15.52 5.77 -3.51
C ARG A 94 14.59 6.96 -3.74
N ASP A 95 14.74 7.67 -4.86
CA ASP A 95 13.92 8.81 -5.22
C ASP A 95 12.45 8.43 -5.36
N GLU A 96 12.16 7.27 -5.99
CA GLU A 96 10.80 6.77 -6.11
C GLU A 96 10.20 6.42 -4.74
N ILE A 97 10.94 5.73 -3.87
CA ILE A 97 10.47 5.35 -2.54
C ILE A 97 10.22 6.58 -1.67
N ASN A 98 11.11 7.58 -1.71
CA ASN A 98 10.93 8.86 -1.04
C ASN A 98 9.68 9.58 -1.54
N ARG A 99 9.45 9.62 -2.86
CA ARG A 99 8.25 10.20 -3.48
C ARG A 99 6.97 9.48 -3.02
N LEU A 100 7.05 8.17 -2.81
CA LEU A 100 5.96 7.33 -2.34
C LEU A 100 5.77 7.40 -0.81
N GLY A 101 6.62 8.12 -0.07
CA GLY A 101 6.58 8.26 1.38
C GLY A 101 7.01 7.00 2.13
N GLY A 102 7.81 6.14 1.49
CA GLY A 102 8.42 4.96 2.12
C GLY A 102 9.74 5.29 2.81
N ASP A 103 10.22 4.35 3.62
CA ASP A 103 11.54 4.42 4.22
C ASP A 103 12.56 3.69 3.34
N VAL A 104 13.69 4.35 3.09
CA VAL A 104 14.73 3.85 2.18
C VAL A 104 15.65 2.94 2.95
N ARG A 105 15.79 1.69 2.48
CA ARG A 105 16.68 0.73 3.15
C ARG A 105 18.16 1.18 3.08
N PRO A 106 18.99 0.89 4.10
CA PRO A 106 20.39 1.31 4.14
C PRO A 106 21.22 0.89 2.91
N GLU A 107 20.85 -0.21 2.26
CA GLU A 107 21.49 -0.70 1.03
C GLU A 107 21.35 0.24 -0.18
N TYR A 108 20.28 1.05 -0.19
CA TYR A 108 19.96 2.05 -1.21
C TYR A 108 20.25 3.49 -0.74
N GLN A 109 20.78 3.65 0.48
CA GLN A 109 21.26 4.95 0.94
C GLN A 109 22.67 5.17 0.39
N ASP A 110 22.98 6.40 -0.01
CA ASP A 110 24.32 6.71 -0.51
C ASP A 110 25.29 6.63 0.68
N ARG A 111 26.49 6.12 0.41
CA ARG A 111 27.57 6.03 1.41
C ARG A 111 27.95 7.42 1.95
N LEU A 112 27.75 8.47 1.16
CA LEU A 112 28.07 9.85 1.52
C LEU A 112 27.06 10.48 2.51
N ASP A 113 25.82 9.98 2.56
CA ASP A 113 24.77 10.51 3.45
C ASP A 113 25.00 10.12 4.92
N THR A 114 25.60 8.93 5.11
CA THR A 114 25.87 8.37 6.44
C THR A 114 26.93 9.21 7.18
N ASP A 115 27.85 9.84 6.45
CA ASP A 115 28.97 10.59 7.01
C ASP A 115 28.52 11.98 7.54
N GLY A 116 27.51 12.59 6.90
CA GLY A 116 26.95 13.88 7.33
C GLY A 116 26.11 13.82 8.61
N THR A 117 25.59 12.64 8.98
CA THR A 117 24.74 12.46 10.16
C THR A 117 25.54 12.11 11.42
N GLN A 118 26.80 11.65 11.29
CA GLN A 118 27.67 11.35 12.44
C GLN A 118 28.53 12.54 12.92
N GLN A 119 28.50 13.68 12.22
CA GLN A 119 29.28 14.87 12.60
C GLN A 119 28.49 15.96 13.38
N SER A 120 27.23 15.71 13.75
CA SER A 120 26.39 16.66 14.52
C SER A 120 26.08 16.17 15.93
#